data_AF-A0AAD5QWA5-F1
#
_entry.id   AF-A0AAD5QWA5-F1
#
_cell.length_a   1.000
_cell.length_b   1.000
_cell.length_c   1.000
_cell.angle_alpha   90.00
_cell.angle_beta   90.00
_cell.angle_gamma   90.00
#
_symmetry.space_group_name_H-M   'P 1'
#
loop_
_entity.id
_entity.type
_entity.pdbx_description
1 polymer ?
#
loop_
_entity_poly.entity_id
_entity_poly.type
_entity_poly.pdbx_seq_one_letter_code
_entity_poly.pdbx_strand_id
1 'polypeptide(L)' 'MRRTAVRAALPDFDGDELLKCIKEVVRLNQSWVPSKKEASLYIRPSLIGTH' A
#
# COMPACT_ATOMS: atom_id res chain seq x y z
N MET A 1 2.27 -5.06 7.30
CA MET A 1 2.05 -5.98 6.17
C MET A 1 3.03 -7.16 6.18
N ARG A 2 4.35 -6.94 6.26
CA ARG A 2 5.38 -8.01 6.31
C ARG A 2 5.14 -9.13 7.35
N ARG A 3 4.88 -8.77 8.62
CA ARG A 3 4.57 -9.75 9.68
C ARG A 3 3.38 -10.66 9.29
N THR A 4 2.37 -10.10 8.63
CA THR A 4 1.21 -10.86 8.15
C THR A 4 1.58 -11.74 6.96
N ALA A 5 2.42 -11.26 6.04
CA ALA A 5 2.91 -12.04 4.90
C ALA A 5 3.67 -13.30 5.37
N VAL A 6 4.64 -13.14 6.27
CA VAL A 6 5.40 -14.26 6.85
C VAL A 6 4.48 -15.26 7.54
N ARG A 7 3.54 -14.79 8.37
CA ARG A 7 2.56 -15.66 9.05
C ARG A 7 1.63 -16.40 8.07
N ALA A 8 1.37 -15.81 6.91
CA ALA A 8 0.55 -16.39 5.85
C ALA A 8 1.35 -17.25 4.86
N ALA A 9 2.65 -17.50 5.12
CA ALA A 9 3.56 -18.17 4.18
C ALA A 9 3.64 -17.51 2.79
N LEU A 10 3.40 -16.19 2.72
CA LEU A 10 3.60 -15.38 1.52
C LEU A 10 5.04 -14.84 1.48
N PRO A 11 5.57 -14.49 0.29
CA PRO A 11 6.91 -13.93 0.17
C PRO A 11 7.14 -12.70 1.04
N ASP A 12 8.32 -12.60 1.63
CA ASP A 12 8.77 -11.36 2.28
C ASP A 12 9.20 -10.33 1.24
N PHE A 13 9.28 -9.07 1.65
CA PHE A 13 9.63 -7.94 0.79
C PHE A 13 10.25 -6.81 1.63
N ASP A 14 10.96 -5.88 0.99
CA ASP A 14 11.44 -4.67 1.64
C ASP A 14 10.26 -3.72 1.91
N GLY A 15 10.07 -3.36 3.19
CA GLY A 15 8.99 -2.48 3.62
C GLY A 15 9.17 -1.03 3.16
N ASP A 16 10.42 -0.56 3.06
CA ASP A 16 10.71 0.81 2.67
C ASP A 16 10.54 1.00 1.16
N GLU A 17 10.90 -0.01 0.36
CA GLU A 17 10.63 0.01 -1.09
C GLU A 17 9.13 -0.03 -1.39
N LEU A 18 8.34 -0.86 -0.67
CA LEU A 18 6.88 -0.84 -0.81
C LEU A 18 6.31 0.55 -0.48
N LEU A 19 6.82 1.20 0.57
CA LEU A 19 6.39 2.54 0.96
C LEU A 19 6.74 3.59 -0.12
N LYS A 20 7.92 3.49 -0.76
CA LYS A 20 8.30 4.34 -1.89
C LYS A 20 7.33 4.17 -3.07
N CYS A 21 7.01 2.93 -3.44
CA CYS A 21 6.04 2.65 -4.49
C CYS A 21 4.64 3.22 -4.18
N ILE A 22 4.16 3.04 -2.94
CA ILE A 22 2.85 3.60 -2.52
C ILE A 22 2.85 5.13 -2.62
N LYS A 23 3.92 5.80 -2.17
CA LYS A 23 4.05 7.27 -2.29
C LYS A 23 4.00 7.72 -3.73
N GLU A 24 4.64 7.00 -4.64
CA GLU A 24 4.64 7.33 -6.06
C GLU A 24 3.25 7.16 -6.69
N VAL A 25 2.53 6.09 -6.35
CA VAL A 25 1.13 5.91 -6.77
C VAL A 25 0.24 7.05 -6.27
N VAL A 26 0.39 7.46 -5.01
CA VAL A 26 -0.36 8.61 -4.45
C VAL A 26 0.03 9.91 -5.14
N ARG A 27 1.31 10.15 -5.42
CA ARG A 27 1.81 11.35 -6.10
C ARG A 27 1.21 11.47 -7.51
N LEU A 28 1.21 10.38 -8.27
CA LEU A 28 0.61 10.33 -9.61
C LEU A 28 -0.91 10.56 -9.57
N ASN A 29 -1.58 10.12 -8.50
CA ASN A 29 -3.03 10.22 -8.33
C ASN A 29 -3.44 11.31 -7.32
N GLN A 30 -2.61 12.33 -7.11
CA GLN A 30 -2.84 13.34 -6.07
C GLN A 30 -4.19 14.06 -6.17
N SER A 31 -4.74 14.17 -7.39
CA SER A 31 -6.07 14.77 -7.64
C SER A 31 -7.22 14.00 -7.00
N TRP A 32 -7.02 12.73 -6.66
CA TRP A 32 -7.99 11.89 -5.97
C TRP A 32 -7.95 12.07 -4.45
N VAL A 33 -6.92 12.73 -3.90
CA VAL A 33 -6.86 13.04 -2.47
C VAL A 33 -7.85 14.15 -2.16
N PRO A 34 -8.88 13.91 -1.33
CA PRO A 34 -9.86 14.94 -1.01
C PRO A 34 -9.20 16.15 -0.35
N SER A 35 -9.57 17.35 -0.78
CA SER A 35 -9.12 18.61 -0.16
C SER A 35 -9.91 18.98 1.10
N LYS A 36 -11.07 18.34 1.32
CA LYS A 36 -11.93 18.55 2.47
C LYS A 36 -11.32 17.92 3.73
N LYS A 37 -11.31 18.67 4.84
CA LYS A 37 -10.67 18.24 6.11
C LYS A 37 -11.26 16.95 6.69
N GLU A 38 -12.53 16.66 6.44
CA GLU A 38 -13.20 15.47 6.96
C GLU A 38 -13.12 14.25 6.01
N ALA A 39 -12.36 14.33 4.92
CA ALA A 39 -12.23 13.26 3.95
C ALA A 39 -10.77 12.84 3.76
N SER A 40 -10.55 11.59 3.33
CA SER A 40 -9.21 11.06 3.09
C SER A 40 -9.21 10.05 1.94
N LEU A 41 -8.05 9.88 1.31
CA LEU A 41 -7.83 8.82 0.34
C LEU A 41 -7.42 7.54 1.07
N TYR A 42 -8.25 6.52 0.99
CA TYR A 42 -7.96 5.23 1.59
C TYR A 42 -7.08 4.38 0.67
N ILE A 43 -5.98 3.84 1.21
CA ILE A 43 -5.01 3.01 0.49
C ILE A 43 -5.21 1.54 0.91
N ARG A 44 -5.34 0.62 -0.06
CA ARG A 44 -5.56 -0.82 0.17
C ARG A 44 -4.39 -1.67 -0.38
N PRO A 45 -3.29 -1.85 0.36
CA PRO A 45 -2.28 -2.82 -0.01
C PRO A 45 -2.86 -4.25 0.06
N SER A 46 -2.61 -5.04 -0.97
CA SER A 46 -3.05 -6.44 -1.08
C SER A 46 -1.89 -7.34 -1.49
N LEU A 47 -1.82 -8.53 -0.90
CA LEU A 47 -0.86 -9.58 -1.27
C LEU A 47 -1.60 -10.91 -1.25
N ILE A 48 -1.54 -11.64 -2.36
CA ILE A 48 -2.30 -12.87 -2.59
C ILE A 48 -1.38 -13.99 -3.09
N GLY A 49 -1.66 -15.23 -2.69
CA GLY A 49 -1.11 -16.41 -3.34
C GLY A 49 -1.84 -16.67 -4.65
N THR A 50 -1.12 -17.15 -5.67
CA THR A 50 -1.66 -17.40 -7.02
C THR A 50 -1.40 -18.82 -7.52
N HIS A 51 -0.86 -19.68 -6.67
CA HIS A 51 -0.55 -21.09 -6.93
C HIS A 51 -0.87 -21.91 -5.68
#